data_AF-Q3V2X6-F1
#
_entry.id   AF-Q3V2X6-F1
#
_cell.length_a   1.000
_cell.length_b   1.000
_cell.length_c   1.000
_cell.angle_alpha   90.00
_cell.angle_beta   90.00
_cell.angle_gamma   90.00
#
_symmetry.space_group_name_H-M   'P 1'
#
loop_
_entity.id
_entity.type
_entity.pdbx_description
1 polymer ?
#
loop_
_entity_poly.entity_id
_entity_poly.type
_entity_poly.pdbx_seq_one_letter_code
_entity_poly.pdbx_strand_id
1 'polypeptide(L)'
;MNKEPRTSAESGLNSWIRGLLSHVLSAFRFDMKEVCLFTKSLGYESIDYYPSLLKSMVLSLVSELRESHLNGLSTQSRMAPERMMSLSEVCVPLVTLPDMEPLVEALLTYHGHEPQEVLAPEFFEAVNEAFLSEKIVLPTSSVVSLWFRHLPSLEKATLHLFEKLFSSKIICLRRMECCIRESFLPQAACQPAIFRIVDEMFRFVLLETDGAPEVLAALQVFTSCLVEALKKENKQLTFALRTYFPYGAPCLAAALSQHPEGGAEGINQPSPDAAQKRPPLSY
;
A
#
# COMPACT_ATOMS: atom_id res chain seq x y z
N MET A 1 -9.88 1.36 29.16
CA MET A 1 -10.79 0.78 30.18
C MET A 1 -12.19 1.34 29.95
N ASN A 2 -13.03 0.59 29.23
CA ASN A 2 -14.46 0.92 29.10
C ASN A 2 -15.13 0.70 30.46
N LYS A 3 -15.52 1.79 31.12
CA LYS A 3 -16.36 1.72 32.31
C LYS A 3 -17.81 1.79 31.85
N GLU A 4 -18.48 0.64 31.77
CA GLU A 4 -19.94 0.62 31.70
C GLU A 4 -20.53 1.31 32.95
N PRO A 5 -21.62 2.08 32.79
CA PRO A 5 -22.17 2.90 33.87
C PRO A 5 -22.74 2.02 34.99
N ARG A 6 -22.37 2.33 36.24
CA ARG A 6 -22.55 1.48 37.41
C ARG A 6 -23.84 1.77 38.20
N THR A 7 -24.68 2.69 37.76
CA THR A 7 -25.94 3.03 38.44
C THR A 7 -27.10 3.31 37.48
N SER A 8 -28.33 3.01 37.91
CA SER A 8 -29.57 3.25 37.12
C SER A 8 -29.77 4.72 36.76
N ALA A 9 -29.26 5.63 37.62
CA ALA A 9 -29.26 7.07 37.36
C ALA A 9 -28.32 7.47 36.21
N GLU A 10 -27.12 6.88 36.12
CA GLU A 10 -26.19 7.11 35.01
C GLU A 10 -26.72 6.54 33.68
N SER A 11 -27.42 5.40 33.73
CA SER A 11 -28.09 4.84 32.56
C SER A 11 -29.22 5.75 32.06
N GLY A 12 -30.03 6.30 32.97
CA GLY A 12 -31.07 7.28 32.63
C GLY A 12 -30.51 8.61 32.10
N LEU A 13 -29.40 9.09 32.66
CA LEU A 13 -28.70 10.27 32.15
C LEU A 13 -28.15 10.01 30.75
N ASN A 14 -27.55 8.84 30.50
CA ASN A 14 -27.05 8.46 29.19
C ASN A 14 -28.17 8.26 28.16
N SER A 15 -29.33 7.71 28.55
CA SER A 15 -30.48 7.59 27.66
C SER A 15 -31.07 8.97 27.35
N TRP A 16 -31.08 9.88 28.32
CA TRP A 16 -31.51 11.27 28.13
C TRP A 16 -30.55 12.04 27.22
N ILE A 17 -29.24 11.92 27.43
CA ILE A 17 -28.22 12.52 26.54
C ILE A 17 -28.34 11.96 25.12
N ARG A 18 -28.52 10.64 24.97
CA ARG A 18 -28.75 10.02 23.66
C ARG A 18 -30.06 10.48 23.01
N GLY A 19 -31.12 10.62 23.80
CA GLY A 19 -32.41 11.14 23.35
C GLY A 19 -32.32 12.60 22.90
N LEU A 20 -31.64 13.44 23.68
CA LEU A 20 -31.39 14.83 23.35
C LEU A 20 -30.50 14.96 22.12
N LEU A 21 -29.41 14.19 22.03
CA LEU A 21 -28.57 14.13 20.84
C LEU A 21 -29.34 13.64 19.63
N SER A 22 -30.22 12.64 19.77
CA SER A 22 -31.08 12.19 18.67
C SER A 22 -32.09 13.26 18.26
N HIS A 23 -32.62 14.03 19.21
CA HIS A 23 -33.55 15.13 18.93
C HIS A 23 -32.83 16.30 18.26
N VAL A 24 -31.64 16.65 18.74
CA VAL A 24 -30.79 17.69 18.19
C VAL A 24 -30.33 17.29 16.79
N LEU A 25 -29.86 16.06 16.58
CA LEU A 25 -29.53 15.52 15.26
C LEU A 25 -30.76 15.40 14.34
N SER A 26 -31.95 15.13 14.89
CA SER A 26 -33.21 15.14 14.13
C SER A 26 -33.68 16.56 13.75
N ALA A 27 -33.40 17.55 14.59
CA ALA A 27 -33.63 18.97 14.35
C ALA A 27 -32.57 19.58 13.42
N PHE A 28 -31.36 19.01 13.43
CA PHE A 28 -30.29 19.20 12.45
C PHE A 28 -30.48 18.30 11.20
N ARG A 29 -31.72 17.96 10.86
CA ARG A 29 -32.04 17.92 9.43
C ARG A 29 -31.91 19.36 8.96
N PHE A 30 -30.73 19.72 8.45
CA PHE A 30 -30.48 20.99 7.79
C PHE A 30 -31.75 21.38 7.02
N ASP A 31 -32.45 22.43 7.46
CA ASP A 31 -33.34 23.10 6.53
C ASP A 31 -32.39 23.69 5.50
N MET A 32 -32.19 22.95 4.42
CA MET A 32 -31.31 23.34 3.32
C MET A 32 -31.64 24.77 2.88
N LYS A 33 -32.86 25.26 3.09
CA LYS A 33 -33.25 26.64 2.82
C LYS A 33 -32.55 27.66 3.70
N GLU A 34 -32.37 27.43 5.00
CA GLU A 34 -31.69 28.38 5.90
C GLU A 34 -30.19 28.46 5.60
N VAL A 35 -29.53 27.33 5.35
CA VAL A 35 -28.11 27.33 4.96
C VAL A 35 -27.91 27.86 3.55
N CYS A 36 -28.82 27.59 2.60
CA CYS A 36 -28.84 28.24 1.28
C CYS A 36 -29.00 29.75 1.38
N LEU A 37 -29.86 30.26 2.28
CA LEU A 37 -30.06 31.70 2.48
C LEU A 37 -28.83 32.35 3.12
N PHE A 38 -28.23 31.69 4.11
CA PHE A 38 -27.00 32.15 4.74
C PHE A 38 -25.81 32.16 3.77
N THR A 39 -25.59 31.09 3.00
CA THR A 39 -24.51 31.01 2.00
C THR A 39 -24.70 32.02 0.87
N LYS A 40 -25.95 32.20 0.40
CA LYS A 40 -26.30 33.22 -0.59
C LYS A 40 -26.10 34.64 -0.07
N SER A 41 -26.34 34.90 1.22
CA SER A 41 -26.07 36.20 1.85
C SER A 41 -24.57 36.52 1.97
N LEU A 42 -23.72 35.48 2.03
CA LEU A 42 -22.26 35.58 2.02
C LEU A 42 -21.67 35.59 0.60
N GLY A 43 -22.50 35.58 -0.45
CA GLY A 43 -22.07 35.62 -1.85
C GLY A 43 -21.67 34.26 -2.45
N TYR A 44 -21.90 33.16 -1.74
CA TYR A 44 -21.63 31.81 -2.25
C TYR A 44 -22.91 31.20 -2.85
N GLU A 45 -22.86 30.75 -4.11
CA GLU A 45 -23.94 29.93 -4.68
C GLU A 45 -23.93 28.54 -4.03
N SER A 46 -25.08 28.13 -3.47
CA SER A 46 -25.22 26.95 -2.61
C SER A 46 -24.73 25.63 -3.21
N ILE A 47 -24.62 25.52 -4.53
CA ILE A 47 -24.20 24.30 -5.23
C ILE A 47 -22.68 24.09 -5.10
N ASP A 48 -21.90 25.17 -4.99
CA ASP A 48 -20.44 25.10 -4.94
C ASP A 48 -19.86 25.18 -3.51
N TYR A 49 -20.68 25.59 -2.54
CA TYR A 49 -20.24 25.80 -1.16
C TYR A 49 -19.82 24.50 -0.46
N TYR A 50 -20.65 23.46 -0.52
CA TYR A 50 -20.40 22.21 0.20
C TYR A 50 -19.20 21.42 -0.35
N PRO A 51 -19.04 21.25 -1.69
CA PRO A 51 -17.83 20.63 -2.23
C PRO A 51 -16.56 21.43 -1.91
N SER A 52 -16.63 22.77 -2.00
CA SER A 52 -15.47 23.64 -1.68
C SER A 52 -15.09 23.59 -0.20
N LEU A 53 -16.09 23.53 0.69
CA LEU A 53 -15.87 23.40 2.13
C LEU A 53 -15.25 22.04 2.46
N LEU A 54 -15.81 20.95 1.93
CA LEU A 54 -15.25 19.60 2.11
C LEU A 54 -13.80 19.53 1.65
N LYS A 55 -13.52 20.04 0.45
CA LYS A 55 -12.17 20.13 -0.10
C LYS A 55 -11.23 20.93 0.81
N SER A 56 -11.68 22.04 1.36
CA SER A 56 -10.89 22.87 2.28
C SER A 56 -10.60 22.15 3.59
N MET A 57 -11.59 21.42 4.13
CA MET A 57 -11.43 20.61 5.34
C MET A 57 -10.43 19.47 5.12
N VAL A 58 -10.57 18.74 4.01
CA VAL A 58 -9.64 17.67 3.62
C VAL A 58 -8.21 18.21 3.49
N LEU A 59 -8.02 19.32 2.77
CA LEU A 59 -6.71 19.92 2.60
C LEU A 59 -6.10 20.38 3.94
N SER A 60 -6.90 20.93 4.84
CA SER A 60 -6.47 21.33 6.19
C SER A 60 -6.02 20.12 7.03
N LEU A 61 -6.75 19.01 6.97
CA LEU A 61 -6.39 17.78 7.68
C LEU A 61 -5.12 17.16 7.09
N VAL A 62 -4.99 17.16 5.75
CA VAL A 62 -3.80 16.68 5.06
C VAL A 62 -2.58 17.54 5.41
N SER A 63 -2.71 18.87 5.51
CA SER A 63 -1.60 19.73 5.94
C SER A 63 -1.21 19.44 7.38
N GLU A 64 -2.17 19.26 8.29
CA GLU A 64 -1.89 18.93 9.69
C GLU A 64 -1.16 17.59 9.82
N LEU A 65 -1.58 16.58 9.05
CA LEU A 65 -0.90 15.27 8.96
C LEU A 65 0.53 15.42 8.44
N ARG A 66 0.75 16.18 7.37
CA ARG A 66 2.09 16.36 6.77
C ARG A 66 3.03 17.19 7.64
N GLU A 67 2.52 18.26 8.27
CA GLU A 67 3.32 19.08 9.19
C GLU A 67 3.80 18.28 10.39
N SER A 68 2.98 17.35 10.89
CA SER A 68 3.37 16.47 11.99
C SER A 68 4.49 15.48 11.61
N HIS A 69 4.62 15.15 10.33
CA HIS A 69 5.71 14.32 9.78
C HIS A 69 7.02 15.11 9.59
N LEU A 70 6.95 16.38 9.18
CA LEU A 70 8.13 17.23 8.93
C LEU A 70 8.75 17.80 10.22
N ASN A 71 7.93 18.06 11.24
CA ASN A 71 8.36 18.67 12.50
C ASN A 71 8.90 17.67 13.54
N GLY A 72 9.72 16.69 13.13
CA GLY A 72 10.28 15.61 13.96
C GLY A 72 10.96 16.00 15.30
N LEU A 73 11.08 17.29 15.62
CA LEU A 73 11.69 17.86 16.81
C LEU A 73 10.75 18.70 17.70
N SER A 74 9.51 19.01 17.29
CA SER A 74 8.57 19.75 18.14
C SER A 74 7.42 18.86 18.59
N THR A 75 7.37 18.58 19.90
CA THR A 75 6.32 17.81 20.58
C THR A 75 4.94 18.50 20.58
N GLN A 76 4.80 19.68 19.97
CA GLN A 76 3.62 20.55 20.11
C GLN A 76 2.64 20.48 18.93
N SER A 77 3.01 19.90 17.78
CA SER A 77 2.15 19.78 16.59
C SER A 77 2.09 18.34 16.07
N ARG A 78 1.59 17.43 16.91
CA ARG A 78 1.26 16.06 16.50
C ARG A 78 -0.17 15.76 16.89
N MET A 79 -0.94 15.21 15.96
CA MET A 79 -2.25 14.69 16.31
C MET A 79 -2.08 13.51 17.28
N ALA A 80 -2.84 13.55 18.37
CA ALA A 80 -2.85 12.48 19.35
C ALA A 80 -3.32 11.16 18.72
N PRO A 81 -2.81 9.99 19.15
CA PRO A 81 -3.21 8.69 18.61
C PRO A 81 -4.73 8.46 18.63
N GLU A 82 -5.43 8.95 19.66
CA GLU A 82 -6.88 8.85 19.76
C GLU A 82 -7.59 9.67 18.68
N ARG A 83 -7.05 10.83 18.31
CA ARG A 83 -7.57 11.64 17.21
C ARG A 83 -7.33 10.97 15.86
N MET A 84 -6.18 10.31 15.67
CA MET A 84 -5.90 9.53 14.46
C MET A 84 -6.87 8.37 14.31
N MET A 85 -7.10 7.63 15.39
CA MET A 85 -8.04 6.53 15.42
C MET A 85 -9.45 7.01 15.06
N SER A 86 -9.98 8.03 15.76
CA SER A 86 -11.31 8.59 15.45
C SER A 86 -11.41 9.15 14.03
N LEU A 87 -10.36 9.81 13.52
CA LEU A 87 -10.34 10.33 12.16
C LEU A 87 -10.43 9.19 11.14
N SER A 88 -9.69 8.09 11.36
CA SER A 88 -9.73 6.91 10.49
C SER A 88 -11.11 6.22 10.53
N GLU A 89 -11.76 6.12 11.69
CA GLU A 89 -13.12 5.57 11.84
C GLU A 89 -14.14 6.39 11.05
N VAL A 90 -14.08 7.72 11.14
CA VAL A 90 -14.97 8.63 10.40
C VAL A 90 -14.76 8.52 8.88
N CYS A 91 -13.55 8.18 8.44
CA CYS A 91 -13.23 8.04 7.02
C CYS A 91 -13.75 6.72 6.42
N VAL A 92 -14.03 5.68 7.21
CA VAL A 92 -14.47 4.35 6.72
C VAL A 92 -15.59 4.42 5.67
N PRO A 93 -16.74 5.10 5.90
CA PRO A 93 -17.81 5.18 4.91
C PRO A 93 -17.51 6.15 3.75
N LEU A 94 -16.42 6.92 3.83
CA LEU A 94 -16.07 8.00 2.91
C LEU A 94 -14.93 7.64 1.96
N VAL A 95 -14.28 6.48 2.13
CA VAL A 95 -13.04 6.12 1.41
C VAL A 95 -13.17 6.14 -0.11
N THR A 96 -14.37 5.91 -0.66
CA THR A 96 -14.62 5.90 -2.12
C THR A 96 -14.95 7.26 -2.70
N LEU A 97 -15.07 8.32 -1.87
CA LEU A 97 -15.36 9.66 -2.36
C LEU A 97 -14.08 10.28 -2.94
N PRO A 98 -14.08 10.78 -4.20
CA PRO A 98 -12.89 11.35 -4.82
C PRO A 98 -12.28 12.52 -4.01
N ASP A 99 -13.12 13.35 -3.39
CA ASP A 99 -12.66 14.47 -2.55
C ASP A 99 -11.89 14.01 -1.30
N MET A 100 -12.04 12.75 -0.89
CA MET A 100 -11.41 12.16 0.29
C MET A 100 -10.10 11.44 -0.02
N GLU A 101 -9.80 11.15 -1.30
CA GLU A 101 -8.60 10.44 -1.75
C GLU A 101 -7.31 11.04 -1.15
N PRO A 102 -7.09 12.38 -1.13
CA PRO A 102 -5.88 12.96 -0.55
C PRO A 102 -5.74 12.70 0.95
N LEU A 103 -6.86 12.62 1.68
CA LEU A 103 -6.86 12.30 3.11
C LEU A 103 -6.58 10.82 3.35
N VAL A 104 -7.17 9.94 2.55
CA VAL A 104 -6.91 8.49 2.61
C VAL A 104 -5.43 8.22 2.37
N GLU A 105 -4.83 8.83 1.35
CA GLU A 105 -3.39 8.73 1.09
C GLU A 105 -2.54 9.24 2.26
N ALA A 106 -2.90 10.40 2.80
CA ALA A 106 -2.17 11.00 3.94
C ALA A 106 -2.24 10.12 5.19
N LEU A 107 -3.40 9.50 5.46
CA LEU A 107 -3.56 8.55 6.57
C LEU A 107 -2.71 7.30 6.36
N LEU A 108 -2.76 6.69 5.17
CA LEU A 108 -1.98 5.48 4.88
C LEU A 108 -0.47 5.72 4.99
N THR A 109 0.00 6.89 4.57
CA THR A 109 1.42 7.27 4.62
C THR A 109 1.85 7.88 5.95
N TYR A 110 0.92 8.07 6.89
CA TYR A 110 1.22 8.55 8.24
C TYR A 110 1.88 7.44 9.07
N HIS A 111 3.15 7.64 9.43
CA HIS A 111 3.88 6.76 10.33
C HIS A 111 4.03 7.45 11.69
N GLY A 112 3.26 7.02 12.67
CA GLY A 112 3.45 7.45 14.06
C GLY A 112 4.81 6.97 14.60
N HIS A 113 5.28 7.59 15.69
CA HIS A 113 6.46 7.12 16.42
C HIS A 113 6.14 6.01 17.43
N GLU A 114 4.86 5.79 17.69
CA GLU A 114 4.38 4.73 18.57
C GLU A 114 4.61 3.36 17.90
N PRO A 115 5.01 2.33 18.66
CA PRO A 115 5.13 0.97 18.13
C PRO A 115 3.76 0.34 17.80
N GLN A 116 2.67 0.99 18.22
CA GLN A 116 1.30 0.53 18.03
C GLN A 116 0.66 1.22 16.83
N GLU A 117 -0.18 0.47 16.13
CA GLU A 117 -0.98 1.00 15.03
C GLU A 117 -1.99 2.03 15.56
N VAL A 118 -2.03 3.19 14.91
CA VAL A 118 -2.82 4.37 15.31
C VAL A 118 -4.11 4.51 14.51
N LEU A 119 -4.22 3.83 13.37
CA LEU A 119 -5.42 3.81 12.53
C LEU A 119 -6.30 2.60 12.88
N ALA A 120 -7.60 2.77 12.72
CA ALA A 120 -8.58 1.71 12.94
C ALA A 120 -8.41 0.58 11.90
N PRO A 121 -8.51 -0.71 12.30
CA PRO A 121 -8.42 -1.82 11.36
C PRO A 121 -9.52 -1.78 10.28
N GLU A 122 -10.72 -1.30 10.65
CA GLU A 122 -11.86 -1.14 9.73
C GLU A 122 -11.55 -0.16 8.60
N PHE A 123 -10.70 0.84 8.85
CA PHE A 123 -10.24 1.76 7.82
C PHE A 123 -9.34 1.05 6.79
N PHE A 124 -8.37 0.26 7.24
CA PHE A 124 -7.52 -0.50 6.31
C PHE A 124 -8.32 -1.52 5.50
N GLU A 125 -9.29 -2.19 6.10
CA GLU A 125 -10.18 -3.11 5.40
C GLU A 125 -11.01 -2.37 4.34
N ALA A 126 -11.68 -1.27 4.70
CA ALA A 126 -12.50 -0.50 3.78
C ALA A 126 -11.69 0.06 2.59
N VAL A 127 -10.49 0.58 2.84
CA VAL A 127 -9.59 1.05 1.80
C VAL A 127 -9.14 -0.11 0.89
N ASN A 128 -8.79 -1.26 1.47
CA ASN A 128 -8.37 -2.42 0.68
C ASN A 128 -9.51 -2.94 -0.21
N GLU A 129 -10.74 -3.00 0.31
CA GLU A 129 -11.91 -3.37 -0.49
C GLU A 129 -12.17 -2.39 -1.63
N ALA A 130 -12.11 -1.10 -1.35
CA ALA A 130 -12.29 -0.06 -2.35
C ALA A 130 -11.21 -0.15 -3.43
N PHE A 131 -9.96 -0.41 -3.05
CA PHE A 131 -8.83 -0.57 -3.97
C PHE A 131 -8.98 -1.83 -4.84
N LEU A 132 -9.24 -3.00 -4.25
CA LEU A 132 -9.41 -4.25 -4.99
C LEU A 132 -10.62 -4.23 -5.92
N SER A 133 -11.66 -3.47 -5.55
CA SER A 133 -12.86 -3.22 -6.37
C SER A 133 -12.69 -2.09 -7.40
N GLU A 134 -11.49 -1.52 -7.55
CA GLU A 134 -11.18 -0.44 -8.51
C GLU A 134 -12.04 0.83 -8.30
N LYS A 135 -12.53 1.05 -7.08
CA LYS A 135 -13.35 2.23 -6.70
C LYS A 135 -12.52 3.44 -6.29
N ILE A 136 -11.25 3.22 -5.97
CA ILE A 136 -10.27 4.26 -5.65
C ILE A 136 -8.98 3.98 -6.41
N VAL A 137 -8.25 5.04 -6.73
CA VAL A 137 -6.90 4.94 -7.28
C VAL A 137 -5.94 5.39 -6.20
N LEU A 138 -4.94 4.57 -5.89
CA LEU A 138 -3.95 4.87 -4.87
C LEU A 138 -2.53 4.83 -5.47
N PRO A 139 -1.64 5.75 -5.06
CA PRO A 139 -0.22 5.67 -5.36
C PRO A 139 0.37 4.37 -4.81
N THR A 140 1.38 3.83 -5.48
CA THR A 140 2.09 2.61 -5.06
C THR A 140 2.53 2.69 -3.59
N SER A 141 3.09 3.83 -3.16
CA SER A 141 3.54 4.03 -1.77
C SER A 141 2.42 3.83 -0.74
N SER A 142 1.20 4.26 -1.06
CA SER A 142 0.04 4.14 -0.19
C SER A 142 -0.43 2.69 -0.07
N VAL A 143 -0.43 1.96 -1.20
CA VAL A 143 -0.76 0.52 -1.25
C VAL A 143 0.28 -0.31 -0.50
N VAL A 144 1.57 -0.01 -0.70
CA VAL A 144 2.65 -0.68 0.05
C VAL A 144 2.52 -0.42 1.55
N SER A 145 2.24 0.81 1.96
CA SER A 145 2.05 1.15 3.38
C SER A 145 0.86 0.41 3.99
N LEU A 146 -0.28 0.35 3.28
CA LEU A 146 -1.47 -0.41 3.67
C LEU A 146 -1.12 -1.87 3.98
N TRP A 147 -0.48 -2.57 3.05
CA TRP A 147 -0.16 -3.99 3.20
C TRP A 147 0.99 -4.26 4.15
N PHE A 148 1.91 -3.31 4.32
CA PHE A 148 2.96 -3.42 5.33
C PHE A 148 2.40 -3.34 6.76
N ARG A 149 1.35 -2.54 6.96
CA ARG A 149 0.75 -2.27 8.29
C ARG A 149 -0.40 -3.20 8.63
N HIS A 150 -1.12 -3.71 7.63
CA HIS A 150 -2.32 -4.53 7.83
C HIS A 150 -2.24 -5.85 7.07
N LEU A 151 -1.80 -6.91 7.78
CA LEU A 151 -1.64 -8.25 7.23
C LEU A 151 -2.92 -8.82 6.58
N PRO A 152 -4.13 -8.70 7.18
CA PRO A 152 -5.35 -9.22 6.55
C PRO A 152 -5.63 -8.59 5.18
N SER A 153 -5.28 -7.31 4.98
CA SER A 153 -5.42 -6.65 3.67
C SER A 153 -4.47 -7.24 2.64
N LEU A 154 -3.22 -7.55 3.01
CA LEU A 154 -2.24 -8.18 2.14
C LEU A 154 -2.66 -9.61 1.75
N GLU A 155 -3.10 -10.40 2.73
CA GLU A 155 -3.60 -11.75 2.49
C GLU A 155 -4.79 -11.72 1.52
N LYS A 156 -5.74 -10.82 1.75
CA LYS A 156 -6.91 -10.65 0.88
C LYS A 156 -6.54 -10.20 -0.54
N ALA A 157 -5.57 -9.28 -0.68
CA ALA A 157 -5.08 -8.87 -1.99
C ALA A 157 -4.40 -10.03 -2.75
N THR A 158 -3.65 -10.86 -2.04
CA THR A 158 -2.99 -12.06 -2.60
C THR A 158 -4.01 -13.12 -3.02
N LEU A 159 -5.03 -13.38 -2.18
CA LEU A 159 -6.14 -14.26 -2.54
C LEU A 159 -6.91 -13.75 -3.76
N HIS A 160 -7.21 -12.45 -3.81
CA HIS A 160 -7.87 -11.84 -4.96
C HIS A 160 -7.05 -11.97 -6.26
N LEU A 161 -5.72 -11.90 -6.17
CA LEU A 161 -4.85 -12.23 -7.32
C LEU A 161 -5.02 -13.70 -7.73
N PHE A 162 -4.98 -14.64 -6.79
CA PHE A 162 -5.17 -16.06 -7.10
C PHE A 162 -6.54 -16.33 -7.73
N GLU A 163 -7.61 -15.72 -7.21
CA GLU A 163 -8.93 -15.80 -7.81
C GLU A 163 -8.91 -15.29 -9.25
N LYS A 164 -8.33 -14.11 -9.51
CA LYS A 164 -8.18 -13.58 -10.88
C LYS A 164 -7.35 -14.50 -11.79
N LEU A 165 -6.31 -15.15 -11.26
CA LEU A 165 -5.39 -16.02 -12.01
C LEU A 165 -5.92 -17.43 -12.26
N PHE A 166 -6.82 -17.94 -11.42
CA PHE A 166 -7.24 -19.35 -11.50
C PHE A 166 -8.75 -19.50 -11.81
N SER A 167 -9.53 -18.41 -11.82
CA SER A 167 -10.94 -18.46 -12.22
C SER A 167 -11.17 -18.68 -13.72
N SER A 168 -10.19 -18.36 -14.57
CA SER A 168 -10.32 -18.53 -16.04
C SER A 168 -9.56 -19.75 -16.53
N LYS A 169 -10.29 -20.65 -17.22
CA LYS A 169 -9.71 -21.87 -17.85
C LYS A 169 -8.71 -21.57 -18.98
N ILE A 170 -8.65 -20.34 -19.47
CA ILE A 170 -7.76 -19.92 -20.56
C ILE A 170 -7.02 -18.67 -20.10
N ILE A 171 -5.89 -18.86 -19.41
CA ILE A 171 -4.96 -17.78 -19.10
C ILE A 171 -3.65 -18.09 -19.81
N CYS A 172 -3.30 -17.24 -20.77
CA CYS A 172 -1.97 -17.25 -21.37
C CYS A 172 -1.00 -16.46 -20.51
N LEU A 173 0.31 -16.72 -20.65
CA LEU A 173 1.38 -16.07 -19.89
C LEU A 173 1.26 -14.53 -19.89
N ARG A 174 0.96 -13.94 -21.05
CA ARG A 174 0.78 -12.48 -21.18
C ARG A 174 -0.35 -11.94 -20.31
N ARG A 175 -1.48 -12.65 -20.23
CA ARG A 175 -2.62 -12.21 -19.41
C ARG A 175 -2.31 -12.35 -17.92
N MET A 176 -1.63 -13.43 -17.55
CA MET A 176 -1.15 -13.64 -16.19
C MET A 176 -0.18 -12.54 -15.76
N GLU A 177 0.76 -12.17 -16.62
CA GLU A 177 1.69 -11.05 -16.40
C GLU A 177 0.94 -9.73 -16.19
N CYS A 178 -0.06 -9.41 -17.03
CA CYS A 178 -0.89 -8.23 -16.82
C CYS A 178 -1.59 -8.25 -15.44
N CYS A 179 -2.26 -9.35 -15.10
CA CYS A 179 -2.97 -9.47 -13.81
C CYS A 179 -2.02 -9.33 -12.61
N ILE A 180 -0.85 -9.97 -12.67
CA ILE A 180 0.17 -9.88 -11.64
C ILE A 180 0.69 -8.44 -11.51
N ARG A 181 0.97 -7.76 -12.63
CA ARG A 181 1.49 -6.40 -12.61
C ARG A 181 0.47 -5.38 -12.11
N GLU A 182 -0.80 -5.56 -12.48
CA GLU A 182 -1.93 -4.73 -12.03
C GLU A 182 -2.27 -4.94 -10.55
N SER A 183 -1.84 -6.07 -9.97
CA SER A 183 -2.08 -6.34 -8.54
C SER A 183 -1.23 -5.52 -7.59
N PHE A 184 -0.21 -4.79 -8.05
CA PHE A 184 0.80 -4.09 -7.23
C PHE A 184 1.63 -4.98 -6.28
N LEU A 185 1.33 -6.29 -6.16
CA LEU A 185 2.06 -7.21 -5.28
C LEU A 185 3.54 -7.33 -5.64
N PRO A 186 3.98 -7.37 -6.92
CA PRO A 186 5.41 -7.38 -7.23
C PRO A 186 6.15 -6.15 -6.71
N GLN A 187 5.53 -4.97 -6.79
CA GLN A 187 6.08 -3.70 -6.31
C GLN A 187 6.10 -3.67 -4.78
N ALA A 188 5.04 -4.15 -4.13
CA ALA A 188 4.98 -4.22 -2.68
C ALA A 188 5.97 -5.26 -2.11
N ALA A 189 6.13 -6.38 -2.79
CA ALA A 189 7.09 -7.43 -2.44
C ALA A 189 8.56 -7.01 -2.66
N CYS A 190 8.84 -5.82 -3.19
CA CYS A 190 10.16 -5.23 -3.00
C CYS A 190 10.50 -5.05 -1.51
N GLN A 191 9.50 -4.90 -0.63
CA GLN A 191 9.68 -4.98 0.82
C GLN A 191 9.79 -6.44 1.27
N PRO A 192 10.90 -6.86 1.93
CA PRO A 192 11.11 -8.26 2.30
C PRO A 192 10.03 -8.85 3.20
N ALA A 193 9.42 -8.04 4.09
CA ALA A 193 8.34 -8.50 4.95
C ALA A 193 7.10 -8.90 4.15
N ILE A 194 6.72 -8.10 3.15
CA ILE A 194 5.59 -8.37 2.25
C ILE A 194 5.92 -9.57 1.37
N PHE A 195 7.13 -9.61 0.78
CA PHE A 195 7.58 -10.74 -0.04
C PHE A 195 7.40 -12.08 0.69
N ARG A 196 7.82 -12.16 1.95
CA ARG A 196 7.76 -13.40 2.72
C ARG A 196 6.33 -13.92 2.90
N ILE A 197 5.37 -13.03 3.12
CA ILE A 197 3.96 -13.42 3.23
C ILE A 197 3.43 -13.92 1.89
N VAL A 198 3.70 -13.17 0.81
CA VAL A 198 3.24 -13.54 -0.55
C VAL A 198 3.89 -14.87 -1.00
N ASP A 199 5.19 -15.05 -0.77
CA ASP A 199 5.92 -16.29 -1.07
C ASP A 199 5.37 -17.48 -0.29
N GLU A 200 5.07 -17.31 1.01
CA GLU A 200 4.44 -18.36 1.83
C GLU A 200 3.05 -18.74 1.29
N MET A 201 2.25 -17.76 0.88
CA MET A 201 0.93 -18.02 0.27
C MET A 201 1.05 -18.76 -1.06
N PHE A 202 2.02 -18.40 -1.93
CA PHE A 202 2.30 -19.17 -3.14
C PHE A 202 2.75 -20.60 -2.82
N ARG A 203 3.61 -20.78 -1.81
CA ARG A 203 4.04 -22.12 -1.35
C ARG A 203 2.86 -22.96 -0.86
N PHE A 204 1.94 -22.35 -0.11
CA PHE A 204 0.72 -23.01 0.34
C PHE A 204 -0.13 -23.48 -0.84
N VAL A 205 -0.41 -22.60 -1.82
CA VAL A 205 -1.20 -22.98 -3.01
C VAL A 205 -0.49 -24.06 -3.84
N LEU A 206 0.84 -23.99 -3.97
CA LEU A 206 1.60 -25.04 -4.66
C LEU A 206 1.47 -26.40 -3.99
N LEU A 207 1.53 -26.44 -2.66
CA LEU A 207 1.39 -27.66 -1.89
C LEU A 207 -0.03 -28.23 -2.01
N GLU A 208 -1.05 -27.40 -1.85
CA GLU A 208 -2.46 -27.81 -1.94
C GLU A 208 -2.86 -28.29 -3.34
N THR A 209 -2.18 -27.80 -4.39
CA THR A 209 -2.44 -28.18 -5.78
C THR A 209 -1.51 -29.27 -6.31
N ASP A 210 -0.69 -29.88 -5.46
CA ASP A 210 0.33 -30.88 -5.82
C ASP A 210 1.24 -30.42 -6.99
N GLY A 211 1.60 -29.13 -6.96
CA GLY A 211 2.47 -28.51 -7.96
C GLY A 211 1.81 -28.29 -9.33
N ALA A 212 0.52 -27.92 -9.35
CA ALA A 212 -0.19 -27.65 -10.60
C ALA A 212 0.58 -26.68 -11.53
N PRO A 213 0.64 -26.96 -12.85
CA PRO A 213 1.48 -26.20 -13.77
C PRO A 213 1.06 -24.73 -13.89
N GLU A 214 -0.23 -24.42 -13.72
CA GLU A 214 -0.75 -23.05 -13.71
C GLU A 214 -0.21 -22.24 -12.53
N VAL A 215 -0.11 -22.87 -11.34
CA VAL A 215 0.41 -22.23 -10.13
C VAL A 215 1.93 -22.01 -10.26
N LEU A 216 2.65 -23.00 -10.80
CA LEU A 216 4.08 -22.86 -11.10
C LEU A 216 4.34 -21.73 -12.11
N ALA A 217 3.54 -21.65 -13.17
CA ALA A 217 3.66 -20.59 -14.16
C ALA A 217 3.36 -19.22 -13.53
N ALA A 218 2.33 -19.11 -12.69
CA ALA A 218 2.00 -17.89 -11.95
C ALA A 218 3.16 -17.45 -11.04
N LEU A 219 3.77 -18.37 -10.30
CA LEU A 219 4.93 -18.09 -9.46
C LEU A 219 6.14 -17.61 -10.29
N GLN A 220 6.40 -18.24 -11.44
CA GLN A 220 7.48 -17.84 -12.34
C GLN A 220 7.27 -16.42 -12.89
N VAL A 221 6.05 -16.10 -13.33
CA VAL A 221 5.71 -14.77 -13.82
C VAL A 221 5.78 -13.75 -12.68
N PHE A 222 5.26 -14.07 -11.49
CA PHE A 222 5.37 -13.22 -10.31
C PHE A 222 6.82 -12.89 -9.98
N THR A 223 7.67 -13.92 -9.93
CA THR A 223 9.11 -13.76 -9.68
C THR A 223 9.76 -12.87 -10.73
N SER A 224 9.39 -13.02 -12.01
CA SER A 224 9.91 -12.20 -13.10
C SER A 224 9.49 -10.73 -12.93
N CYS A 225 8.22 -10.46 -12.65
CA CYS A 225 7.72 -9.12 -12.37
C CYS A 225 8.38 -8.48 -11.13
N LEU A 226 8.63 -9.26 -10.07
CA LEU A 226 9.34 -8.80 -8.87
C LEU A 226 10.78 -8.40 -9.19
N VAL A 227 11.51 -9.24 -9.93
CA VAL A 227 12.89 -8.92 -10.36
C VAL A 227 12.92 -7.63 -11.18
N GLU A 228 11.94 -7.41 -12.06
CA GLU A 228 11.81 -6.15 -12.78
C GLU A 228 11.49 -4.96 -11.88
N ALA A 229 10.60 -5.12 -10.90
CA ALA A 229 10.27 -4.08 -9.93
C ALA A 229 11.50 -3.69 -9.09
N LEU A 230 12.24 -4.67 -8.59
CA LEU A 230 13.50 -4.47 -7.86
C LEU A 230 14.56 -3.75 -8.71
N LYS A 231 14.65 -4.07 -10.02
CA LYS A 231 15.55 -3.37 -10.94
C LYS A 231 15.15 -1.90 -11.15
N LYS A 232 13.85 -1.61 -11.20
CA LYS A 232 13.33 -0.24 -11.38
C LYS A 232 13.52 0.62 -10.13
N GLU A 233 13.39 0.05 -8.94
CA GLU A 233 13.74 0.73 -7.69
C GLU A 233 15.25 0.95 -7.53
N ASN A 234 16.08 0.18 -8.26
CA ASN A 234 17.51 0.19 -8.04
C ASN A 234 18.32 1.24 -8.78
N LYS A 235 19.03 2.05 -7.96
CA LYS A 235 20.46 2.33 -8.16
C LYS A 235 21.38 1.49 -7.26
N GLN A 236 20.90 0.74 -6.26
CA GLN A 236 21.66 -0.21 -5.42
C GLN A 236 20.68 -1.05 -4.57
N LEU A 237 20.73 -2.39 -4.64
CA LEU A 237 19.77 -3.28 -3.96
C LEU A 237 19.66 -2.88 -2.48
N THR A 238 18.53 -2.29 -2.09
CA THR A 238 18.32 -1.73 -0.75
C THR A 238 18.39 -2.82 0.33
N PHE A 239 18.08 -4.06 -0.02
CA PHE A 239 18.10 -5.21 0.87
C PHE A 239 18.94 -6.36 0.30
N ALA A 240 19.68 -7.04 1.17
CA ALA A 240 20.43 -8.24 0.81
C ALA A 240 19.47 -9.40 0.48
N LEU A 241 19.87 -10.28 -0.46
CA LEU A 241 19.09 -11.47 -0.86
C LEU A 241 18.64 -12.34 0.33
N ARG A 242 19.50 -12.47 1.35
CA ARG A 242 19.19 -13.19 2.60
C ARG A 242 17.96 -12.67 3.35
N THR A 243 17.59 -11.41 3.15
CA THR A 243 16.42 -10.81 3.81
C THR A 243 15.11 -11.30 3.18
N TYR A 244 15.13 -11.62 1.88
CA TYR A 244 14.02 -12.24 1.17
C TYR A 244 13.93 -13.74 1.46
N PHE A 245 15.07 -14.42 1.59
CA PHE A 245 15.16 -15.87 1.80
C PHE A 245 15.91 -16.24 3.09
N PRO A 246 15.35 -15.95 4.28
CA PRO A 246 16.04 -16.20 5.56
C PRO A 246 16.28 -17.69 5.84
N TYR A 247 15.44 -18.57 5.26
CA TYR A 247 15.56 -20.02 5.36
C TYR A 247 16.09 -20.67 4.07
N GLY A 248 16.58 -19.87 3.12
CA GLY A 248 17.18 -20.40 1.90
C GLY A 248 18.40 -21.25 2.21
N ALA A 249 18.59 -22.35 1.47
CA ALA A 249 19.80 -23.16 1.60
C ALA A 249 21.04 -22.25 1.44
N PRO A 250 21.98 -22.22 2.40
CA PRO A 250 23.12 -21.30 2.37
C PRO A 250 23.91 -21.36 1.06
N CYS A 251 23.99 -22.54 0.45
CA CYS A 251 24.62 -22.77 -0.85
C CYS A 251 23.90 -22.07 -2.01
N LEU A 252 22.56 -22.05 -2.00
CA LEU A 252 21.74 -21.38 -3.01
C LEU A 252 21.86 -19.86 -2.89
N ALA A 253 21.81 -19.33 -1.65
CA ALA A 253 21.98 -17.91 -1.40
C ALA A 253 23.39 -17.43 -1.79
N ALA A 254 24.42 -18.23 -1.54
CA ALA A 254 25.78 -17.95 -1.98
C ALA A 254 25.88 -17.96 -3.52
N ALA A 255 25.29 -18.95 -4.20
CA ALA A 255 25.29 -19.02 -5.66
C ALA A 255 24.55 -17.85 -6.34
N LEU A 256 23.40 -17.43 -5.79
CA LEU A 256 22.63 -16.30 -6.32
C LEU A 256 23.28 -14.93 -6.03
N SER A 257 24.14 -14.84 -5.03
CA SER A 257 24.88 -13.62 -4.67
C SER A 257 26.15 -13.42 -5.50
N GLN A 258 26.62 -14.46 -6.19
CA GLN A 258 27.68 -14.34 -7.19
C GLN A 258 27.04 -13.72 -8.44
N HIS A 259 27.38 -12.46 -8.74
CA HIS A 259 26.99 -11.83 -10.00
C HIS A 259 27.38 -12.75 -11.18
N PRO A 260 26.56 -12.88 -12.25
CA PRO A 260 27.11 -13.40 -13.49
C PRO A 260 28.05 -12.35 -14.07
N GLU A 261 29.33 -12.40 -13.68
CA GLU A 261 30.40 -11.83 -14.49
C GLU A 261 30.53 -12.69 -15.74
N GLY A 262 29.83 -12.29 -16.81
CA GLY A 262 29.83 -13.07 -18.04
C GLY A 262 28.91 -12.49 -19.08
N GLY A 263 29.22 -11.30 -19.57
CA GLY A 263 28.45 -10.76 -20.69
C GLY A 263 28.77 -9.34 -21.13
N ALA A 264 30.03 -8.90 -21.12
CA ALA A 264 30.55 -7.86 -22.01
C ALA A 264 32.00 -7.49 -21.63
N GLU A 265 32.97 -8.32 -21.98
CA GLU A 265 34.35 -7.84 -22.09
C GLU A 265 35.13 -8.66 -23.12
N GLY A 266 35.44 -8.02 -24.25
CA GLY A 266 36.64 -8.23 -25.05
C GLY A 266 36.94 -9.64 -25.57
N ILE A 267 36.26 -10.07 -26.64
CA ILE A 267 36.93 -10.87 -27.69
C ILE A 267 37.29 -9.93 -28.82
N ASN A 268 38.35 -9.15 -28.60
CA ASN A 268 39.19 -8.59 -29.66
C ASN A 268 40.49 -8.10 -29.04
N GLN A 269 41.40 -9.04 -28.78
CA GLN A 269 42.83 -8.78 -28.91
C GLN A 269 43.60 -10.10 -29.11
N PRO A 270 44.44 -10.21 -30.15
CA PRO A 270 45.21 -11.41 -30.44
C PRO A 270 46.44 -11.53 -29.53
N SER A 271 46.82 -12.77 -29.23
CA SER A 271 47.94 -13.14 -28.35
C SER A 271 49.31 -12.63 -28.82
N PRO A 272 50.25 -12.37 -27.89
CA PRO A 272 51.63 -12.06 -28.20
C PRO A 272 52.44 -13.36 -28.25
N ASP A 273 52.98 -13.71 -29.42
CA ASP A 273 54.30 -14.37 -29.56
C ASP A 273 54.57 -14.67 -31.04
N ALA A 274 55.33 -13.80 -31.68
CA ALA A 274 56.08 -14.14 -32.88
C ALA A 274 57.45 -13.46 -32.81
N ALA A 275 58.36 -14.16 -32.16
CA ALA A 275 59.78 -13.83 -32.11
C ALA A 275 60.35 -13.69 -33.53
N GLN A 276 60.82 -12.48 -33.83
CA GLN A 276 62.15 -12.20 -34.35
C GLN A 276 62.78 -13.27 -35.28
N LYS A 277 62.53 -13.19 -36.59
CA LYS A 277 63.50 -13.58 -37.62
C LYS A 277 63.40 -12.66 -38.83
N ARG A 278 64.26 -11.64 -38.86
CA ARG A 278 64.80 -11.09 -40.13
C ARG A 278 66.20 -11.69 -40.29
N PRO A 279 66.66 -11.99 -41.52
CA PRO A 279 67.31 -10.96 -42.33
C PRO A 279 67.16 -11.24 -43.86
N PRO A 280 67.95 -10.62 -44.77
CA PRO A 280 67.98 -9.18 -45.07
C PRO A 280 67.91 -8.88 -46.59
N LEU A 281 67.87 -7.58 -46.91
CA LEU A 281 68.38 -6.92 -48.13
C LEU A 281 67.84 -7.38 -49.51
N SER A 282 67.28 -6.45 -50.28
CA SER A 282 68.07 -5.70 -51.28
C SER A 282 67.17 -4.90 -52.24
N TYR A 283 67.59 -3.64 -52.46
CA TYR A 283 67.24 -2.64 -53.50
C TYR A 283 65.82 -2.08 -53.55
#